data_AF-A0A927SVY4-F1
#
_entry.id   AF-A0A927SVY4-F1
#
_cell.length_a   1.000
_cell.length_b   1.000
_cell.length_c   1.000
_cell.angle_alpha   90.00
_cell.angle_beta   90.00
_cell.angle_gamma   90.00
#
_symmetry.space_group_name_H-M   'P 1'
#
loop_
_entity.id
_entity.type
_entity.pdbx_description
1 polymer ?
#
loop_
_entity_poly.entity_id
_entity_poly.type
_entity_poly.pdbx_seq_one_letter_code
_entity_poly.pdbx_strand_id
1 'polypeptide(L)'
;MITIEAYKENPCGVLSIPYWKNKRVKIPQNMCIVHDTAYSEDKYKEYCDEPYFRLFHSLTDIHIAPVNGISIVNAKQDDIPLLVDIINQSYTDLSVTFEQLKGYTQTEAFCPELWIMAIDNINSCIVGCGIADFDKALHEGIIEWI
;
A
#
# COMPACT_ATOMS: atom_id res chain seq x y z
N MET A 1 -13.74 -6.16 -18.73
CA MET A 1 -13.70 -5.19 -17.62
C MET A 1 -14.06 -5.97 -16.35
N ILE A 2 -13.25 -5.87 -15.29
CA ILE A 2 -13.47 -6.64 -14.05
C ILE A 2 -14.62 -6.00 -13.27
N THR A 3 -15.59 -6.81 -12.84
CA THR A 3 -16.72 -6.35 -12.02
C THR A 3 -16.31 -6.20 -10.55
N ILE A 4 -17.05 -5.39 -9.80
CA ILE A 4 -16.83 -5.22 -8.36
C ILE A 4 -17.07 -6.55 -7.63
N GLU A 5 -18.07 -7.32 -8.05
CA GLU A 5 -18.43 -8.61 -7.47
C GLU A 5 -17.29 -9.61 -7.63
N ALA A 6 -16.76 -9.76 -8.85
CA ALA A 6 -15.63 -10.65 -9.12
C ALA A 6 -14.38 -10.23 -8.33
N TYR A 7 -14.14 -8.92 -8.19
CA TYR A 7 -13.04 -8.41 -7.38
C TYR A 7 -13.21 -8.77 -5.90
N LYS A 8 -14.40 -8.58 -5.32
CA LYS A 8 -14.66 -8.88 -3.90
C LYS A 8 -14.52 -10.36 -3.56
N GLU A 9 -14.85 -11.26 -4.50
CA GLU A 9 -14.70 -12.70 -4.30
C GLU A 9 -13.23 -13.15 -4.27
N ASN A 10 -12.37 -12.53 -5.08
CA ASN A 10 -10.94 -12.87 -5.15
C ASN A 10 -10.06 -11.66 -5.51
N PRO A 11 -9.81 -10.73 -4.57
CA PRO A 11 -9.15 -9.46 -4.88
C PRO A 11 -7.76 -9.61 -5.47
N CYS A 12 -6.96 -10.54 -4.92
CA CYS A 12 -5.58 -10.78 -5.35
C CYS A 12 -5.47 -11.68 -6.58
N GLY A 13 -6.42 -12.57 -6.81
CA GLY A 13 -6.43 -13.43 -8.00
C GLY A 13 -6.93 -12.73 -9.26
N VAL A 14 -7.74 -11.69 -9.10
CA VAL A 14 -8.35 -10.97 -10.22
C VAL A 14 -7.55 -9.73 -10.63
N LEU A 15 -6.95 -9.01 -9.67
CA LEU A 15 -6.08 -7.86 -9.94
C LEU A 15 -4.81 -7.93 -9.09
N SER A 16 -3.69 -7.60 -9.71
CA SER A 16 -2.41 -7.45 -9.02
C SER A 16 -2.34 -6.22 -8.10
N ILE A 17 -3.19 -5.23 -8.35
CA ILE A 17 -3.23 -3.97 -7.61
C ILE A 17 -4.66 -3.70 -7.11
N PRO A 18 -4.82 -2.83 -6.10
CA PRO A 18 -6.13 -2.39 -5.63
C PRO A 18 -7.04 -1.89 -6.76
N TYR A 19 -8.33 -2.13 -6.62
CA TYR A 19 -9.31 -1.83 -7.66
C TYR A 19 -9.30 -0.35 -8.06
N TRP A 20 -9.21 0.57 -7.10
CA TRP A 20 -9.16 2.01 -7.38
C TRP A 20 -7.92 2.41 -8.21
N LYS A 21 -6.75 1.81 -7.93
CA LYS A 21 -5.52 2.03 -8.72
C LYS A 21 -5.67 1.49 -10.13
N ASN A 22 -6.31 0.32 -10.28
CA ASN A 22 -6.55 -0.30 -11.57
C ASN A 22 -7.41 0.56 -12.51
N LYS A 23 -8.25 1.45 -11.99
CA LYS A 23 -9.03 2.40 -12.82
C LYS A 23 -8.14 3.40 -13.57
N ARG A 24 -6.91 3.62 -13.10
CA ARG A 24 -6.00 4.68 -13.58
C ARG A 24 -4.68 4.16 -14.14
N VAL A 25 -4.28 2.94 -13.76
CA VAL A 25 -3.01 2.36 -14.20
C VAL A 25 -3.00 2.18 -15.72
N LYS A 26 -1.85 2.45 -16.33
CA LYS A 26 -1.57 2.11 -17.73
C LYS A 26 -0.39 1.15 -17.75
N ILE A 27 -0.64 -0.10 -18.10
CA ILE A 27 0.42 -1.10 -18.24
C ILE A 27 1.17 -0.83 -19.55
N PRO A 28 2.51 -0.72 -19.53
CA PRO A 28 3.31 -0.60 -20.75
C PRO A 28 3.07 -1.76 -21.71
N GLN A 29 3.19 -1.52 -23.02
CA GLN A 29 2.95 -2.57 -24.04
C GLN A 29 3.92 -3.76 -23.94
N ASN A 30 5.13 -3.52 -23.42
CA ASN A 30 6.17 -4.52 -23.23
C ASN A 30 6.14 -5.18 -21.84
N MET A 31 5.08 -4.94 -21.05
CA MET A 31 4.91 -5.51 -19.73
C MET A 31 3.64 -6.35 -19.70
N CYS A 32 3.71 -7.50 -19.04
CA CYS A 32 2.52 -8.30 -18.72
C CYS A 32 2.49 -8.59 -17.23
N ILE A 33 1.28 -8.68 -16.68
CA ILE A 33 1.05 -9.08 -15.30
C ILE A 33 0.22 -10.36 -15.36
N VAL A 34 0.74 -11.42 -14.77
CA VAL A 34 0.17 -12.76 -14.87
C VAL A 34 0.08 -13.33 -13.47
N HIS A 35 -1.10 -13.83 -13.10
CA HIS A 35 -1.26 -14.56 -11.85
C HIS A 35 -0.57 -15.92 -11.95
N ASP A 36 0.04 -16.38 -10.87
CA ASP A 36 0.84 -17.62 -10.82
C ASP A 36 0.08 -18.83 -11.38
N THR A 37 -1.20 -18.97 -11.06
CA THR A 37 -2.06 -20.07 -11.58
C THR A 37 -2.25 -20.07 -13.10
N ALA A 38 -1.93 -18.98 -13.78
CA ALA A 38 -2.03 -18.82 -15.24
C ALA A 38 -0.64 -18.66 -15.91
N TYR A 39 0.44 -18.67 -15.13
CA TYR A 39 1.79 -18.53 -15.63
C TYR A 39 2.26 -19.82 -16.34
N SER A 40 3.09 -19.65 -17.38
CA SER A 40 3.68 -20.74 -18.15
C SER A 40 5.00 -20.29 -18.75
N GLU A 41 6.10 -20.95 -18.35
CA GLU A 41 7.47 -20.62 -18.77
C GLU A 41 7.61 -20.59 -20.30
N ASP A 42 7.09 -21.60 -21.00
CA ASP A 42 7.14 -21.68 -22.48
C ASP A 42 6.54 -20.46 -23.18
N LYS A 43 5.48 -19.88 -22.59
CA LYS A 43 4.77 -18.71 -23.13
C LYS A 43 5.51 -17.40 -22.85
N TYR A 44 6.29 -17.34 -21.77
CA TYR A 44 6.92 -16.11 -21.29
C TYR A 44 8.45 -16.14 -21.35
N LYS A 45 9.07 -17.14 -22.01
CA LYS A 45 10.53 -17.30 -22.17
C LYS A 45 11.31 -16.09 -22.70
N GLU A 46 10.65 -15.13 -23.35
CA GLU A 46 11.25 -13.90 -23.89
C GLU A 46 11.14 -12.71 -22.92
N TYR A 47 10.47 -12.90 -21.77
CA TYR A 47 10.32 -11.92 -20.71
C TYR A 47 11.33 -12.16 -19.58
N CYS A 48 11.59 -11.10 -18.82
CA CYS A 48 12.29 -11.19 -17.54
C CYS A 48 11.23 -11.13 -16.44
N ASP A 49 11.21 -12.13 -15.57
CA ASP A 49 10.18 -12.26 -14.55
C ASP A 49 10.61 -11.55 -13.25
N GLU A 50 9.67 -10.84 -12.64
CA GLU A 50 9.82 -10.24 -11.32
C GLU A 50 8.63 -10.67 -10.43
N PRO A 51 8.79 -11.76 -9.66
CA PRO A 51 7.73 -12.27 -8.81
C PRO A 51 7.42 -11.30 -7.65
N TYR A 52 6.14 -11.11 -7.38
CA TYR A 52 5.65 -10.41 -6.19
C TYR A 52 4.35 -11.05 -5.72
N PHE A 53 3.94 -10.70 -4.51
CA PHE A 53 2.66 -11.14 -3.95
C PHE A 53 1.90 -9.95 -3.40
N ARG A 54 0.58 -10.09 -3.32
CA ARG A 54 -0.31 -9.14 -2.67
C ARG A 54 -0.98 -9.85 -1.50
N LEU A 55 -0.79 -9.31 -0.30
CA LEU A 55 -1.48 -9.78 0.89
C LEU A 55 -2.91 -9.23 0.94
N PHE A 56 -3.82 -10.04 1.43
CA PHE A 56 -5.21 -9.67 1.68
C PHE A 56 -5.61 -10.12 3.08
N HIS A 57 -6.33 -9.26 3.78
CA HIS A 57 -6.89 -9.55 5.10
C HIS A 57 -8.34 -9.07 5.13
N SER A 58 -9.26 -9.94 5.55
CA SER A 58 -10.72 -9.66 5.56
C SER A 58 -11.17 -8.76 6.71
N LEU A 59 -10.27 -8.47 7.67
CA LEU A 59 -10.55 -7.72 8.91
C LEU A 59 -11.60 -8.41 9.82
N THR A 60 -11.90 -9.69 9.59
CA THR A 60 -12.89 -10.44 10.39
C THR A 60 -12.35 -10.91 11.74
N ASP A 61 -11.03 -11.09 11.85
CA ASP A 61 -10.36 -11.47 13.09
C ASP A 61 -9.13 -10.58 13.28
N ILE A 62 -9.20 -9.64 14.21
CA ILE A 62 -8.13 -8.68 14.48
C ILE A 62 -7.69 -8.86 15.92
N HIS A 63 -6.44 -9.28 16.09
CA HIS A 63 -5.80 -9.31 17.39
C HIS A 63 -5.07 -7.98 17.64
N ILE A 64 -5.51 -7.26 18.66
CA ILE A 64 -4.86 -6.03 19.10
C ILE A 64 -3.93 -6.38 20.27
N ALA A 65 -2.63 -6.22 20.06
CA ALA A 65 -1.64 -6.29 21.12
C ALA A 65 -1.15 -4.86 21.42
N PRO A 66 -1.50 -4.28 22.59
CA PRO A 66 -0.97 -2.98 22.95
C PRO A 66 0.54 -3.06 23.15
N VAL A 67 1.28 -2.16 22.52
CA VAL A 67 2.72 -2.02 22.73
C VAL A 67 2.95 -0.96 23.80
N ASN A 68 3.40 -1.39 24.97
CA ASN A 68 3.71 -0.46 26.07
C ASN A 68 4.80 0.52 25.65
N GLY A 69 4.60 1.80 25.97
CA GLY A 69 5.57 2.85 25.66
C GLY A 69 5.49 3.40 24.25
N ILE A 70 4.61 2.89 23.38
CA ILE A 70 4.38 3.46 22.05
C ILE A 70 2.99 4.11 21.98
N SER A 71 2.94 5.34 21.46
CA SER A 71 1.70 6.03 21.11
C SER A 71 1.55 6.10 19.60
N ILE A 72 0.34 5.87 19.08
CA ILE A 72 0.01 6.08 17.68
C ILE A 72 -0.73 7.41 17.55
N VAL A 73 -0.25 8.27 16.65
CA VAL A 73 -0.88 9.56 16.35
C VAL A 73 -1.12 9.70 14.86
N ASN A 74 -2.14 10.45 14.47
CA ASN A 74 -2.33 10.81 13.06
C ASN A 74 -1.27 11.80 12.62
N ALA A 75 -0.71 11.56 11.43
CA ALA A 75 0.14 12.51 10.75
C ALA A 75 -0.69 13.69 10.22
N LYS A 76 -0.09 14.88 10.24
CA LYS A 76 -0.62 16.09 9.65
C LYS A 76 0.06 16.36 8.32
N GLN A 77 -0.52 17.28 7.54
CA GLN A 77 0.07 17.68 6.27
C GLN A 77 1.50 18.25 6.42
N ASP A 78 1.76 18.97 7.51
CA ASP A 78 3.10 19.51 7.81
C ASP A 78 4.12 18.41 8.18
N ASP A 79 3.66 17.18 8.48
CA ASP A 79 4.52 16.04 8.80
C ASP A 79 4.99 15.28 7.56
N ILE A 80 4.54 15.62 6.34
CA ILE A 80 4.96 14.92 5.10
C ILE A 80 6.48 14.84 4.95
N PRO A 81 7.28 15.91 5.18
CA PRO A 81 8.74 15.79 5.11
C PRO A 81 9.30 14.72 6.06
N LEU A 82 8.72 14.61 7.25
CA LEU A 82 9.13 13.64 8.26
C LEU A 82 8.75 12.21 7.87
N LEU A 83 7.58 12.01 7.27
CA LEU A 83 7.18 10.71 6.71
C LEU A 83 8.14 10.25 5.60
N VAL A 84 8.55 11.16 4.72
CA VAL A 84 9.57 10.87 3.69
C VAL A 84 10.87 10.40 4.33
N ASP A 85 11.34 11.12 5.36
CA ASP A 85 12.58 10.78 6.05
C ASP A 85 12.51 9.40 6.73
N ILE A 86 11.40 9.08 7.40
CA ILE A 86 11.21 7.79 8.07
C ILE A 86 11.17 6.65 7.06
N ILE A 87 10.39 6.79 5.97
CA ILE A 87 10.30 5.76 4.93
C ILE A 87 11.68 5.54 4.31
N ASN A 88 12.39 6.60 3.93
CA ASN A 88 13.70 6.47 3.28
C ASN A 88 14.80 5.95 4.21
N GLN A 89 14.64 6.08 5.53
CA GLN A 89 15.53 5.44 6.51
C GLN A 89 15.20 3.97 6.74
N SER A 90 13.95 3.57 6.50
CA SER A 90 13.45 2.21 6.76
C SER A 90 13.75 1.22 5.63
N TYR A 91 13.92 1.72 4.40
CA TYR A 91 14.14 0.90 3.21
C TYR A 91 15.50 1.23 2.56
N THR A 92 16.28 0.20 2.20
CA THR A 92 17.61 0.39 1.59
C THR A 92 17.59 0.37 0.06
N ASP A 93 16.54 -0.23 -0.51
CA ASP A 93 16.34 -0.50 -1.93
C ASP A 93 15.21 0.32 -2.54
N LEU A 94 14.35 0.91 -1.71
CA LEU A 94 13.22 1.75 -2.10
C LEU A 94 13.36 3.16 -1.51
N SER A 95 12.74 4.13 -2.17
CA SER A 95 12.66 5.50 -1.67
C SER A 95 11.39 6.20 -2.15
N VAL A 96 11.00 7.21 -1.40
CA VAL A 96 9.93 8.15 -1.73
C VAL A 96 10.45 9.57 -1.72
N THR A 97 9.77 10.43 -2.47
CA THR A 97 10.00 11.87 -2.52
C THR A 97 8.84 12.60 -1.87
N PHE A 98 9.11 13.83 -1.42
CA PHE A 98 8.07 14.73 -0.92
C PHE A 98 6.93 14.91 -1.93
N GLU A 99 7.24 15.11 -3.21
CA GLU A 99 6.22 15.30 -4.25
C GLU A 99 5.37 14.04 -4.48
N GLN A 100 5.95 12.83 -4.32
CA GLN A 100 5.17 11.59 -4.38
C GLN A 100 4.16 11.50 -3.23
N LEU A 101 4.59 11.67 -1.98
CA LEU A 101 3.68 11.61 -0.83
C LEU A 101 2.64 12.73 -0.87
N LYS A 102 3.05 13.95 -1.25
CA LYS A 102 2.11 15.05 -1.47
C LYS A 102 1.11 14.73 -2.57
N GLY A 103 1.53 14.07 -3.65
CA GLY A 103 0.64 13.57 -4.70
C GLY A 103 -0.39 12.56 -4.17
N TYR A 104 -0.01 11.68 -3.25
CA TYR A 104 -0.95 10.72 -2.63
C TYR A 104 -2.08 11.44 -1.87
N THR A 105 -1.77 12.56 -1.20
CA THR A 105 -2.79 13.38 -0.50
C THR A 105 -3.84 14.00 -1.43
N GLN A 106 -3.61 13.98 -2.74
CA GLN A 106 -4.52 14.54 -3.75
C GLN A 106 -5.39 13.48 -4.43
N THR A 107 -5.22 12.20 -4.07
CA THR A 107 -5.99 11.10 -4.66
C THR A 107 -7.38 11.00 -4.04
N GLU A 108 -8.30 10.33 -4.74
CA GLU A 108 -9.65 10.06 -4.21
C GLU A 108 -9.66 9.07 -3.03
N ALA A 109 -8.57 8.30 -2.91
CA ALA A 109 -8.38 7.29 -1.87
C ALA A 109 -7.68 7.86 -0.63
N PHE A 110 -7.22 9.12 -0.66
CA PHE A 110 -6.58 9.75 0.49
C PHE A 110 -7.52 9.78 1.70
N CYS A 111 -7.03 9.24 2.82
CA CYS A 111 -7.68 9.24 4.11
C CYS A 111 -6.66 9.65 5.19
N PRO A 112 -6.65 10.90 5.68
CA PRO A 112 -5.64 11.37 6.64
C PRO A 112 -5.64 10.57 7.94
N GLU A 113 -6.78 9.99 8.32
CA GLU A 113 -6.92 9.13 9.51
C GLU A 113 -6.11 7.82 9.42
N LEU A 114 -5.72 7.42 8.20
CA LEU A 114 -4.92 6.22 7.93
C LEU A 114 -3.42 6.52 7.78
N TRP A 115 -3.03 7.79 7.91
CA TRP A 115 -1.64 8.20 7.94
C TRP A 115 -1.24 8.43 9.39
N ILE A 116 -0.35 7.59 9.89
CA ILE A 116 -0.03 7.49 11.32
C ILE A 116 1.47 7.48 11.57
N MET A 117 1.85 7.94 12.77
CA MET A 117 3.22 7.86 13.29
C MET A 117 3.22 7.14 14.63
N ALA A 118 4.26 6.34 14.85
CA ALA A 118 4.53 5.68 16.11
C ALA A 118 5.54 6.52 16.91
N ILE A 119 5.16 6.92 18.12
CA ILE A 119 5.97 7.72 19.04
C ILE A 119 6.43 6.84 20.19
N ASP A 120 7.73 6.77 20.42
CA ASP A 120 8.30 6.25 21.65
C ASP A 120 8.12 7.28 22.78
N ASN A 121 7.28 6.94 23.74
CA ASN A 121 6.92 7.80 24.86
C ASN A 121 8.08 8.00 25.86
N ILE A 122 9.09 7.11 25.86
CA ILE A 122 10.25 7.22 26.76
C ILE A 122 11.21 8.27 26.23
N ASN A 123 11.53 8.19 24.93
CA ASN A 123 12.50 9.07 24.28
C ASN A 123 11.85 10.29 23.61
N SER A 124 10.51 10.34 23.56
CA SER A 124 9.73 11.38 22.87
C SER A 124 10.15 11.57 21.41
N CYS A 125 10.43 10.47 20.72
CA CYS A 125 10.84 10.46 19.32
C CYS A 125 9.92 9.59 18.46
N ILE A 126 9.90 9.86 17.17
CA ILE A 126 9.15 9.04 16.21
C ILE A 126 10.03 7.86 15.81
N VAL A 127 9.47 6.66 15.91
CA VAL A 127 10.17 5.39 15.68
C VAL A 127 9.65 4.62 14.47
N GLY A 128 8.59 5.13 13.83
CA GLY A 128 8.03 4.54 12.62
C GLY A 128 6.81 5.32 12.12
N CYS A 129 6.37 4.99 10.91
CA CYS A 129 5.15 5.53 10.34
C CYS A 129 4.46 4.50 9.47
N GLY A 130 3.16 4.69 9.26
CA GLY A 130 2.39 3.89 8.31
C GLY A 130 1.46 4.81 7.54
N ILE A 131 1.36 4.61 6.23
CA ILE A 131 0.41 5.33 5.39
C ILE A 131 -0.39 4.35 4.55
N ALA A 132 -1.68 4.63 4.45
CA ALA A 132 -2.61 3.79 3.73
C ALA A 132 -3.66 4.62 2.98
N ASP A 133 -4.15 4.04 1.89
CA ASP A 133 -5.27 4.54 1.09
C ASP A 133 -6.57 3.85 1.49
N PHE A 134 -7.70 4.51 1.23
CA PHE A 134 -9.03 3.99 1.47
C PHE A 134 -9.91 4.10 0.22
N ASP A 135 -10.22 2.97 -0.41
CA ASP A 135 -11.20 2.93 -1.51
C ASP A 135 -12.61 3.00 -0.94
N LYS A 136 -13.21 4.20 -0.96
CA LYS A 136 -14.58 4.47 -0.50
C LYS A 136 -15.64 3.68 -1.26
N ALA A 137 -15.39 3.30 -2.52
CA ALA A 137 -16.38 2.56 -3.31
C ALA A 137 -16.47 1.09 -2.90
N LEU A 138 -15.36 0.52 -2.41
CA LEU A 138 -15.27 -0.87 -1.99
C LEU A 138 -15.21 -1.07 -0.48
N HIS A 139 -14.98 0.00 0.28
CA HIS A 139 -14.63 -0.02 1.70
C HIS A 139 -13.37 -0.84 1.97
N GLU A 140 -12.36 -0.67 1.12
CA GLU A 140 -11.08 -1.39 1.20
C GLU A 140 -9.98 -0.45 1.73
N GLY A 141 -9.19 -0.92 2.70
CA GLY A 141 -7.96 -0.25 3.14
C GLY A 141 -6.73 -0.85 2.45
N ILE A 142 -5.80 -0.01 2.03
CA ILE A 142 -4.60 -0.40 1.28
C ILE A 142 -3.38 0.17 1.98
N ILE A 143 -2.52 -0.68 2.52
CA ILE A 143 -1.24 -0.24 3.11
C ILE A 143 -0.27 0.08 1.97
N GLU A 144 0.23 1.32 1.95
CA GLU A 144 1.21 1.78 0.96
C GLU A 144 2.63 1.67 1.51
N TRP A 145 2.83 2.14 2.75
CA TRP A 145 4.11 2.07 3.47
C TRP A 145 3.85 1.76 4.94
N ILE A 146 4.70 0.93 5.53
CA ILE A 146 4.71 0.55 6.95
C ILE A 146 6.14 0.29 7.42
#